data_AF-K9WLC3-F1
#
_entry.id   AF-K9WLC3-F1
#
_cell.length_a   1.000
_cell.length_b   1.000
_cell.length_c   1.000
_cell.angle_alpha   90.00
_cell.angle_beta   90.00
_cell.angle_gamma   90.00
#
_symmetry.space_group_name_H-M   'P 1'
#
loop_
_entity.id
_entity.type
_entity.pdbx_description
1 polymer ?
#
loop_
_entity_poly.entity_id
_entity_poly.type
_entity_poly.pdbx_seq_one_letter_code
_entity_poly.pdbx_strand_id
1 'polypeptide(L)'
;MKPCEIHYLLGQASTAREQFPNGIHTFALYWITWEAYRTRMLAIATRLCGWSIDDAYCAIGAKGISNQSTYRGCFKKITGIELAEQRGMLGRVWKNLDDIEALRHRLIHGYRGANPILIGNAIDFLDIVLTNHERIFGKLTIVLEGQQIELGNVLAQRPATGRSIRIRRERQELIQCLQPKRQLSKLPDSDVIKRLQRVVEELDPSDLRN
;
A
#
# COMPACT_ATOMS: atom_id res chain seq x y z
N MET A 1 -5.25 0.39 7.85
CA MET A 1 -4.93 1.65 8.55
C MET A 1 -6.15 2.56 8.52
N LYS A 2 -6.55 3.10 9.67
CA LYS A 2 -7.67 4.03 9.84
C LYS A 2 -7.26 5.44 9.34
N PRO A 3 -8.20 6.30 8.91
CA PRO A 3 -7.88 7.66 8.46
C PRO A 3 -7.06 8.47 9.47
N CYS A 4 -7.42 8.40 10.75
CA CYS A 4 -6.71 9.12 11.81
C CYS A 4 -5.24 8.70 11.96
N GLU A 5 -4.92 7.43 11.73
CA GLU A 5 -3.55 6.93 11.78
C GLU A 5 -2.73 7.48 10.60
N ILE A 6 -3.34 7.62 9.43
CA ILE A 6 -2.69 8.21 8.26
C ILE A 6 -2.41 9.71 8.49
N HIS A 7 -3.38 10.45 9.05
CA HIS A 7 -3.18 11.86 9.40
C HIS A 7 -2.12 12.06 10.48
N TYR A 8 -2.04 11.15 11.46
CA TYR A 8 -0.99 11.17 12.47
C TYR A 8 0.40 10.98 11.82
N LEU A 9 0.55 10.01 10.92
CA LEU A 9 1.80 9.80 10.18
C LEU A 9 2.20 11.01 9.33
N LEU A 10 1.22 11.65 8.68
CA LEU A 10 1.46 12.88 7.94
C LEU A 10 1.98 14.00 8.87
N GLY A 11 1.37 14.18 10.04
CA GLY A 11 1.84 15.14 11.04
C GLY A 11 3.28 14.86 11.49
N GLN A 12 3.63 13.59 11.76
CA GLN A 12 5.00 13.20 12.09
C GLN A 12 5.98 13.49 10.95
N ALA A 13 5.58 13.23 9.70
CA ALA A 13 6.39 13.52 8.51
C ALA A 13 6.64 15.03 8.35
N SER A 14 5.61 15.86 8.57
CA SER A 14 5.73 17.33 8.54
C SER A 14 6.68 17.84 9.62
N THR A 15 6.56 17.36 10.86
CA THR A 15 7.49 17.74 11.96
C THR A 15 8.93 17.29 11.65
N ALA A 16 9.12 16.09 11.12
CA ALA A 16 10.45 15.61 10.74
C ALA A 16 11.08 16.48 9.64
N ARG A 17 10.28 17.00 8.70
CA ARG A 17 10.75 17.88 7.63
C ARG A 17 11.27 19.22 8.14
N GLU A 18 10.64 19.79 9.16
CA GLU A 18 11.11 21.05 9.78
C GLU A 18 12.53 20.90 10.34
N GLN A 19 12.85 19.73 10.88
CA GLN A 19 14.16 19.43 11.47
C GLN A 19 15.17 18.94 10.43
N PHE A 20 14.71 18.16 9.45
CA PHE A 20 15.54 17.46 8.47
C PHE A 20 14.88 17.45 7.09
N PRO A 21 14.90 18.58 6.36
CA PRO A 21 14.14 18.75 5.11
C PRO A 21 14.57 17.80 3.99
N ASN A 22 15.82 17.32 4.02
CA ASN A 22 16.40 16.40 3.04
C ASN A 22 16.76 15.03 3.66
N GLY A 23 16.22 14.73 4.84
CA GLY A 23 16.54 13.51 5.58
C GLY A 23 15.93 12.26 4.96
N ILE A 24 16.71 11.18 4.88
CA ILE A 24 16.20 9.86 4.45
C ILE A 24 15.04 9.39 5.36
N HIS A 25 15.10 9.70 6.65
CA HIS A 25 14.02 9.37 7.59
C HIS A 25 12.74 10.18 7.31
N THR A 26 12.86 11.48 7.00
CA THR A 26 11.73 12.33 6.57
C THR A 26 11.09 11.74 5.32
N PHE A 27 11.91 11.38 4.33
CA PHE A 27 11.46 10.69 3.14
C PHE A 27 10.73 9.37 3.46
N ALA A 28 11.29 8.55 4.37
CA ALA A 28 10.68 7.29 4.77
C ALA A 28 9.30 7.49 5.41
N LEU A 29 9.11 8.51 6.25
CA LEU A 29 7.82 8.85 6.86
C LEU A 29 6.78 9.28 5.82
N TYR A 30 7.15 10.17 4.90
CA TYR A 30 6.27 10.54 3.79
C TYR A 30 5.94 9.34 2.89
N TRP A 31 6.91 8.48 2.61
CA TRP A 31 6.71 7.27 1.81
C TRP A 31 5.77 6.27 2.48
N ILE A 32 5.93 6.02 3.78
CA ILE A 32 5.02 5.16 4.57
C ILE A 32 3.60 5.74 4.55
N THR A 33 3.46 7.06 4.67
CA THR A 33 2.18 7.75 4.60
C THR A 33 1.54 7.57 3.21
N TRP A 34 2.32 7.71 2.14
CA TRP A 34 1.89 7.42 0.78
C TRP A 34 1.43 5.96 0.61
N GLU A 35 2.20 5.00 1.08
CA GLU A 35 1.85 3.57 1.04
C GLU A 35 0.53 3.27 1.78
N ALA A 36 0.28 3.95 2.89
CA ALA A 36 -0.98 3.81 3.61
C ALA A 36 -2.17 4.35 2.80
N TYR A 37 -2.04 5.51 2.15
CA TYR A 37 -3.05 6.03 1.23
C TYR A 37 -3.26 5.10 0.04
N ARG A 38 -2.16 4.64 -0.56
CA ARG A 38 -2.16 3.69 -1.68
C ARG A 38 -2.95 2.44 -1.37
N THR A 39 -2.66 1.84 -0.21
CA THR A 39 -3.33 0.64 0.29
C THR A 39 -4.82 0.89 0.52
N ARG A 40 -5.18 2.04 1.11
CA ARG A 40 -6.57 2.43 1.33
C ARG A 40 -7.32 2.62 0.02
N MET A 41 -6.73 3.29 -0.97
CA MET A 41 -7.31 3.46 -2.31
C MET A 41 -7.58 2.12 -2.98
N LEU A 42 -6.64 1.17 -2.90
CA LEU A 42 -6.83 -0.18 -3.41
C LEU A 42 -8.00 -0.88 -2.73
N ALA A 43 -8.07 -0.83 -1.39
CA ALA A 43 -9.14 -1.45 -0.62
C ALA A 43 -10.52 -0.88 -0.96
N ILE A 44 -10.59 0.43 -1.23
CA ILE A 44 -11.79 1.11 -1.69
C ILE A 44 -12.15 0.65 -3.11
N ALA A 45 -11.19 0.63 -4.03
CA ALA A 45 -11.43 0.24 -5.41
C ALA A 45 -11.85 -1.23 -5.54
N THR A 46 -11.30 -2.14 -4.73
CA THR A 46 -11.79 -3.53 -4.66
C THR A 46 -13.22 -3.65 -4.18
N ARG A 47 -13.67 -2.72 -3.33
CA ARG A 47 -15.07 -2.72 -2.87
C ARG A 47 -16.04 -2.51 -4.04
N LEU A 48 -15.65 -1.74 -5.06
CA LEU A 48 -16.42 -1.63 -6.31
C LEU A 48 -16.56 -2.96 -7.05
N CYS A 49 -15.58 -3.84 -6.90
CA CYS A 49 -15.58 -5.17 -7.49
C CYS A 49 -16.43 -6.15 -6.66
N GLY A 50 -17.15 -5.67 -5.64
CA GLY A 50 -18.02 -6.48 -4.77
C GLY A 50 -17.31 -7.16 -3.60
N TRP A 51 -16.07 -6.76 -3.29
CA TRP A 51 -15.33 -7.27 -2.14
C TRP A 51 -15.76 -6.56 -0.86
N SER A 52 -15.74 -7.28 0.27
CA SER A 52 -15.78 -6.62 1.57
C SER A 52 -14.46 -5.89 1.81
N ILE A 53 -14.45 -4.90 2.71
CA ILE A 53 -13.21 -4.19 3.06
C ILE A 53 -12.18 -5.17 3.66
N ASP A 54 -12.63 -6.13 4.47
CA ASP A 54 -11.75 -7.11 5.09
C ASP A 54 -11.14 -8.05 4.05
N ASP A 55 -11.96 -8.59 3.13
CA ASP A 55 -11.47 -9.43 2.03
C ASP A 55 -10.47 -8.67 1.15
N ALA A 56 -10.69 -7.37 0.95
CA ALA A 56 -9.79 -6.52 0.18
C ALA A 56 -8.42 -6.38 0.85
N TYR A 57 -8.36 -6.09 2.15
CA TYR A 57 -7.08 -6.03 2.87
C TYR A 57 -6.38 -7.40 2.91
N CYS A 58 -7.14 -8.49 3.08
CA CYS A 58 -6.60 -9.85 2.97
C CYS A 58 -6.01 -10.12 1.59
N ALA A 59 -6.71 -9.75 0.51
CA ALA A 59 -6.23 -9.93 -0.86
C ALA A 59 -4.99 -9.06 -1.16
N ILE A 60 -4.97 -7.82 -0.69
CA ILE A 60 -3.81 -6.91 -0.79
C ILE A 60 -2.59 -7.53 -0.09
N GLY A 61 -2.77 -8.02 1.14
CA GLY A 61 -1.69 -8.69 1.88
C GLY A 61 -1.22 -9.98 1.21
N ALA A 62 -2.15 -10.82 0.75
CA ALA A 62 -1.83 -12.13 0.20
C ALA A 62 -1.28 -12.11 -1.23
N LYS A 63 -1.70 -11.15 -2.06
CA LYS A 63 -1.05 -10.90 -3.36
C LYS A 63 0.36 -10.36 -3.20
N GLY A 64 0.77 -10.08 -1.96
CA GLY A 64 2.10 -9.64 -1.59
C GLY A 64 2.52 -8.52 -2.51
N ILE A 65 1.71 -7.42 -2.55
CA ILE A 65 2.04 -6.22 -3.31
C ILE A 65 3.52 -5.97 -3.05
N SER A 66 4.33 -6.33 -4.04
CA SER A 66 5.75 -6.37 -3.79
C SER A 66 6.18 -4.92 -3.69
N ASN A 67 7.20 -4.69 -2.89
CA ASN A 67 7.92 -3.43 -2.79
C ASN A 67 8.49 -2.91 -4.13
N GLN A 68 8.21 -3.59 -5.25
CA GLN A 68 8.66 -3.34 -6.62
C GLN A 68 7.48 -3.23 -7.61
N SER A 69 6.23 -3.36 -7.15
CA SER A 69 5.07 -3.27 -8.03
C SER A 69 4.48 -1.85 -7.99
N THR A 70 4.48 -1.19 -9.15
CA THR A 70 3.86 0.14 -9.31
C THR A 70 2.40 0.11 -8.88
N TYR A 71 1.88 1.25 -8.45
CA TYR A 71 0.46 1.34 -8.06
C TYR A 71 -0.47 0.80 -9.14
N ARG A 72 -0.22 1.15 -10.41
CA ARG A 72 -1.01 0.69 -11.56
C ARG A 72 -0.97 -0.83 -11.70
N GLY A 73 0.21 -1.44 -11.55
CA GLY A 73 0.36 -2.89 -11.59
C GLY A 73 -0.39 -3.57 -10.45
N CYS A 74 -0.29 -3.03 -9.23
CA CYS A 74 -1.01 -3.53 -8.06
C CYS A 74 -2.52 -3.43 -8.24
N PHE A 75 -2.99 -2.27 -8.69
CA PHE A 75 -4.40 -1.98 -8.93
C PHE A 75 -5.00 -3.04 -9.85
N LYS A 76 -4.42 -3.21 -11.05
CA LYS A 76 -4.91 -4.20 -12.02
C LYS A 76 -4.88 -5.63 -11.46
N LYS A 77 -3.80 -6.03 -10.78
CA LYS A 77 -3.67 -7.39 -10.19
C LYS A 77 -4.73 -7.69 -9.14
N ILE A 78 -5.18 -6.68 -8.40
CA ILE A 78 -6.08 -6.83 -7.25
C ILE A 78 -7.54 -6.64 -7.65
N THR A 79 -7.84 -5.63 -8.46
CA THR A 79 -9.22 -5.30 -8.85
C THR A 79 -9.64 -5.99 -10.15
N GLY A 80 -8.68 -6.41 -10.99
CA GLY A 80 -8.95 -6.83 -12.36
C GLY A 80 -9.35 -5.67 -13.29
N ILE A 81 -9.35 -4.44 -12.78
CA ILE A 81 -9.78 -3.24 -13.51
C ILE A 81 -8.56 -2.50 -14.05
N GLU A 82 -8.68 -2.00 -15.28
CA GLU A 82 -7.70 -1.08 -15.86
C GLU A 82 -7.88 0.33 -15.30
N LEU A 83 -6.79 0.91 -14.82
CA LEU A 83 -6.74 2.36 -14.56
C LEU A 83 -6.77 3.09 -15.89
N ALA A 84 -7.67 4.07 -16.03
CA ALA A 84 -7.66 4.93 -17.20
C ALA A 84 -6.30 5.64 -17.32
N GLU A 85 -5.91 5.98 -18.54
CA GLU A 85 -4.80 6.90 -18.74
C GLU A 85 -5.18 8.25 -18.12
N GLN A 86 -4.40 8.69 -17.13
CA GLN A 86 -4.64 9.98 -16.49
C GLN A 86 -3.95 11.05 -17.34
N ARG A 87 -4.68 12.06 -17.79
CA ARG A 87 -4.13 13.13 -18.65
C ARG A 87 -3.88 14.42 -17.87
N GLY A 88 -3.11 15.32 -18.47
CA GLY A 88 -2.83 16.65 -17.93
C GLY A 88 -2.12 16.61 -16.57
N MET A 89 -2.68 17.33 -15.59
CA MET A 89 -2.10 17.44 -14.25
C MET A 89 -2.02 16.10 -13.52
N LEU A 90 -3.10 15.31 -13.55
CA LEU A 90 -3.15 14.01 -12.84
C LEU A 90 -2.15 13.02 -13.42
N GLY A 91 -2.01 12.97 -14.75
CA GLY A 91 -0.98 12.14 -15.40
C GLY A 91 0.43 12.45 -14.92
N ARG A 92 0.77 13.75 -14.80
CA ARG A 92 2.07 14.18 -14.26
C ARG A 92 2.27 13.78 -12.80
N VAL A 93 1.23 13.91 -11.97
CA VAL A 93 1.30 13.51 -10.56
C VAL A 93 1.60 12.02 -10.43
N TRP A 94 0.89 11.16 -11.16
CA TRP A 94 1.10 9.71 -11.12
C TRP A 94 2.48 9.30 -11.66
N LYS A 95 2.93 9.93 -12.75
CA LYS A 95 4.28 9.71 -13.27
C LYS A 95 5.35 10.05 -12.22
N ASN A 96 5.23 11.19 -11.55
CA ASN A 96 6.18 11.59 -10.50
C ASN A 96 6.15 10.62 -9.31
N LEU A 97 4.99 10.07 -8.95
CA LEU A 97 4.90 9.04 -7.92
C LEU A 97 5.65 7.76 -8.31
N ASP A 98 5.56 7.34 -9.58
CA ASP A 98 6.33 6.20 -10.11
C ASP A 98 7.85 6.48 -10.07
N ASP A 99 8.28 7.70 -10.40
CA ASP A 99 9.69 8.11 -10.34
C ASP A 99 10.23 8.11 -8.89
N ILE A 100 9.39 8.50 -7.92
CA ILE A 100 9.73 8.45 -6.49
C ILE A 100 9.78 7.01 -5.97
N GLU A 101 8.92 6.12 -6.47
CA GLU A 101 8.99 4.68 -6.16
C GLU A 101 10.36 4.09 -6.57
N ALA A 102 10.86 4.48 -7.75
CA ALA A 102 12.19 4.10 -8.20
C ALA A 102 13.31 4.70 -7.32
N LEU A 103 13.14 5.94 -6.81
CA LEU A 103 14.05 6.52 -5.83
C LEU A 103 14.07 5.72 -4.51
N ARG A 104 12.90 5.37 -3.98
CA ARG A 104 12.77 4.53 -2.77
C ARG A 104 13.45 3.17 -2.93
N HIS A 105 13.27 2.52 -4.08
CA HIS A 105 13.94 1.25 -4.36
C HIS A 105 15.47 1.39 -4.29
N ARG A 106 16.04 2.43 -4.91
CA ARG A 106 17.48 2.71 -4.84
C ARG A 106 17.95 2.95 -3.40
N LEU A 107 17.20 3.72 -2.61
CA LEU A 107 17.53 4.01 -1.22
C LEU A 107 17.63 2.75 -0.35
N ILE A 108 16.70 1.80 -0.51
CA ILE A 108 16.65 0.58 0.30
C ILE A 108 17.74 -0.43 -0.09
N HIS A 109 18.09 -0.51 -1.37
CA HIS A 109 19.12 -1.42 -1.85
C HIS A 109 20.54 -0.88 -1.68
N GLY A 110 20.74 0.12 -0.81
CA GLY A 110 22.07 0.56 -0.40
C GLY A 110 22.87 1.24 -1.51
N TYR A 111 22.21 1.87 -2.49
CA TYR A 111 22.91 2.65 -3.50
C TYR A 111 23.64 3.82 -2.80
N ARG A 112 24.97 3.68 -2.68
CA ARG A 112 25.87 4.69 -2.10
C ARG A 112 25.75 5.98 -2.91
N GLY A 113 25.19 7.03 -2.31
CA GLY A 113 25.09 8.36 -2.93
C GLY A 113 23.68 8.79 -3.33
N ALA A 114 22.66 8.48 -2.53
CA ALA A 114 21.36 9.09 -2.74
C ALA A 114 21.48 10.62 -2.61
N ASN A 115 21.30 11.31 -3.74
CA ASN A 115 21.47 12.75 -3.84
C ASN A 115 20.45 13.45 -2.91
N PRO A 116 20.88 14.21 -1.88
CA PRO A 116 20.00 14.89 -0.95
C PRO A 116 19.00 15.83 -1.64
N ILE A 117 19.36 16.41 -2.79
CA ILE A 117 18.47 17.25 -3.59
C ILE A 117 17.31 16.42 -4.17
N LEU A 118 17.59 15.21 -4.66
CA LEU A 118 16.53 14.33 -5.17
C LEU A 118 15.59 13.87 -4.05
N ILE A 119 16.14 13.65 -2.85
CA ILE A 119 15.35 13.30 -1.67
C ILE A 119 14.46 14.48 -1.25
N GLY A 120 15.02 15.69 -1.18
CA GLY A 120 14.27 16.92 -0.87
C GLY A 120 13.13 17.16 -1.85
N ASN A 121 13.41 17.09 -3.16
CA ASN A 121 12.39 17.24 -4.20
C ASN A 121 11.28 16.18 -4.09
N ALA A 122 11.62 14.95 -3.73
CA ALA A 122 10.63 13.89 -3.52
C ALA A 122 9.78 14.16 -2.27
N ILE A 123 10.39 14.64 -1.18
CA ILE A 123 9.69 15.05 0.04
C ILE A 123 8.70 16.19 -0.28
N ASP A 124 9.15 17.24 -0.96
CA ASP A 124 8.31 18.39 -1.33
C ASP A 124 7.11 17.96 -2.17
N PHE A 125 7.35 17.07 -3.14
CA PHE A 125 6.28 16.55 -3.98
C PHE A 125 5.29 15.67 -3.19
N LEU A 126 5.79 14.76 -2.35
CA LEU A 126 4.95 13.90 -1.51
C LEU A 126 4.12 14.75 -0.54
N ASP A 127 4.69 15.79 0.05
CA ASP A 127 3.97 16.70 0.93
C ASP A 127 2.80 17.41 0.24
N ILE A 128 3.04 17.96 -0.96
CA ILE A 128 1.99 18.58 -1.77
C ILE A 128 0.89 17.56 -2.09
N VAL A 129 1.28 16.37 -2.53
CA VAL A 129 0.33 15.32 -2.91
C VAL A 129 -0.51 14.85 -1.72
N LEU A 130 0.13 14.58 -0.57
CA LEU A 130 -0.52 14.04 0.62
C LEU A 130 -1.38 15.09 1.32
N THR A 131 -0.99 16.36 1.29
CA THR A 131 -1.82 17.47 1.81
C THR A 131 -3.05 17.69 0.93
N ASN A 132 -2.94 17.46 -0.40
CA ASN A 132 -4.03 17.64 -1.36
C ASN A 132 -4.69 16.32 -1.80
N HIS A 133 -4.52 15.26 -1.00
CA HIS A 133 -4.86 13.88 -1.39
C HIS A 133 -6.31 13.70 -1.83
N GLU A 134 -7.28 14.35 -1.17
CA GLU A 134 -8.70 14.23 -1.54
C GLU A 134 -8.97 14.75 -2.95
N ARG A 135 -8.38 15.90 -3.30
CA ARG A 135 -8.55 16.53 -4.62
C ARG A 135 -7.84 15.74 -5.73
N ILE A 136 -6.71 15.13 -5.42
CA ILE A 136 -5.90 14.37 -6.37
C ILE A 136 -6.48 12.97 -6.56
N PHE A 137 -6.64 12.23 -5.47
CA PHE A 137 -7.05 10.82 -5.51
C PHE A 137 -8.56 10.65 -5.72
N GLY A 138 -9.37 11.63 -5.29
CA GLY A 138 -10.80 11.64 -5.60
C GLY A 138 -11.08 11.74 -7.12
N LYS A 139 -10.13 12.26 -7.91
CA LYS A 139 -10.27 12.35 -9.36
C LYS A 139 -9.67 11.18 -10.13
N LEU A 140 -9.19 10.15 -9.42
CA LEU A 140 -8.64 8.97 -10.05
C LEU A 140 -9.72 8.28 -10.89
N THR A 141 -9.52 8.24 -12.20
CA THR A 141 -10.51 7.64 -13.11
C THR A 141 -10.19 6.17 -13.39
N ILE A 142 -11.17 5.29 -13.20
CA ILE A 142 -11.10 3.85 -13.52
C ILE A 142 -11.97 3.55 -14.74
N VAL A 143 -11.71 2.45 -15.45
CA VAL A 143 -12.56 1.99 -16.56
C VAL A 143 -13.29 0.70 -16.16
N LEU A 144 -14.60 0.80 -15.92
CA LEU A 144 -15.43 -0.36 -15.58
C LEU A 144 -16.49 -0.55 -16.66
N GLU A 145 -16.53 -1.74 -17.29
CA GLU A 145 -17.49 -2.07 -18.36
C GLU A 145 -17.53 -1.02 -19.51
N GLY A 146 -16.37 -0.43 -19.83
CA GLY A 146 -16.24 0.61 -20.85
C GLY A 146 -16.64 2.02 -20.40
N GLN A 147 -17.10 2.19 -19.16
CA GLN A 147 -17.42 3.49 -18.57
C GLN A 147 -16.25 4.03 -17.73
N GLN A 148 -15.97 5.32 -17.86
CA GLN A 148 -15.01 6.02 -17.03
C GLN A 148 -15.68 6.54 -15.76
N ILE A 149 -15.12 6.18 -14.60
CA ILE A 149 -15.69 6.51 -13.29
C ILE A 149 -14.61 7.14 -12.41
N GLU A 150 -14.88 8.30 -11.81
CA GLU A 150 -14.01 8.89 -10.80
C GLU A 150 -14.17 8.20 -9.44
N LEU A 151 -13.06 7.80 -8.83
CA LEU A 151 -13.05 7.07 -7.56
C LEU A 151 -13.63 7.88 -6.38
N GLY A 152 -13.53 9.21 -6.42
CA GLY A 152 -14.13 10.10 -5.41
C GLY A 152 -15.66 10.10 -5.46
N ASN A 153 -16.25 10.02 -6.66
CA ASN A 153 -17.71 9.94 -6.82
C ASN A 153 -18.24 8.58 -6.34
N VAL A 154 -17.45 7.53 -6.53
CA VAL A 154 -17.74 6.21 -5.96
C VAL A 154 -17.76 6.26 -4.43
N LEU A 155 -16.79 6.94 -3.82
CA LEU A 155 -16.70 7.06 -2.37
C LEU A 155 -17.89 7.79 -1.75
N ALA A 156 -18.48 8.74 -2.48
CA ALA A 156 -19.66 9.47 -2.08
C ALA A 156 -20.96 8.67 -2.27
N GLN A 157 -20.98 7.67 -3.16
CA GLN A 157 -22.13 6.83 -3.41
C GLN A 157 -22.24 5.73 -2.34
N ARG A 158 -23.37 5.72 -1.60
CA ARG A 158 -23.74 4.55 -0.79
C ARG A 158 -23.83 3.33 -1.71
N PRO A 159 -23.41 2.13 -1.26
CA PRO A 159 -23.42 0.95 -2.09
C PRO A 159 -24.83 0.76 -2.66
N ALA A 160 -24.94 0.76 -4.00
CA ALA A 160 -26.13 0.29 -4.66
C ALA A 160 -26.35 -1.15 -4.17
N THR A 161 -27.38 -1.34 -3.35
CA THR A 161 -27.86 -2.65 -2.96
C THR A 161 -28.15 -3.44 -4.23
N GLY A 162 -27.28 -4.39 -4.55
CA GLY A 162 -27.54 -5.37 -5.59
C GLY A 162 -27.07 -4.97 -6.98
N ARG A 163 -25.78 -5.16 -7.24
CA ARG A 163 -25.29 -5.90 -8.42
C ARG A 163 -23.86 -6.35 -8.11
N SER A 164 -23.77 -7.54 -7.52
CA SER A 164 -22.52 -8.29 -7.46
C SER A 164 -22.17 -8.67 -8.89
N ILE A 165 -21.36 -7.85 -9.55
CA ILE A 165 -20.78 -8.18 -10.85
C ILE A 165 -19.90 -9.42 -10.63
N ARG A 166 -20.10 -10.40 -11.52
CA ARG A 166 -19.47 -11.73 -11.56
C ARG A 166 -17.95 -11.68 -11.30
N ILE A 167 -17.55 -11.75 -10.03
CA ILE A 167 -16.27 -12.29 -9.58
C ILE A 167 -16.61 -13.32 -8.51
N ARG A 168 -17.27 -14.42 -8.90
CA ARG A 168 -17.67 -15.49 -7.96
C ARG A 168 -16.69 -16.67 -7.96
N ARG A 169 -16.04 -16.96 -9.10
CA ARG A 169 -15.12 -18.09 -9.25
C ARG A 169 -13.72 -17.79 -8.74
N GLU A 170 -13.07 -16.73 -9.23
CA GLU A 170 -11.78 -16.28 -8.70
C GLU A 170 -11.87 -15.85 -7.23
N ARG A 171 -13.03 -15.33 -6.80
CA ARG A 171 -13.32 -15.00 -5.39
C ARG A 171 -13.41 -16.25 -4.53
N GLN A 172 -14.08 -17.32 -5.00
CA GLN A 172 -14.11 -18.57 -4.25
C GLN A 172 -12.75 -19.27 -4.25
N GLU A 173 -11.97 -19.20 -5.33
CA GLU A 173 -10.64 -19.78 -5.41
C GLU A 173 -9.62 -18.99 -4.56
N LEU A 174 -9.61 -17.64 -4.61
CA LEU A 174 -8.82 -16.85 -3.66
C LEU A 174 -9.31 -17.09 -2.24
N ILE A 175 -10.60 -17.00 -1.94
CA ILE A 175 -11.11 -17.23 -0.58
C ILE A 175 -10.80 -18.67 -0.12
N GLN A 176 -10.82 -19.69 -0.98
CA GLN A 176 -10.42 -21.06 -0.64
C GLN A 176 -8.91 -21.20 -0.44
N CYS A 177 -8.10 -20.47 -1.20
CA CYS A 177 -6.64 -20.37 -1.00
C CYS A 177 -6.28 -19.52 0.22
N LEU A 178 -7.17 -18.61 0.65
CA LEU A 178 -7.00 -17.65 1.75
C LEU A 178 -7.72 -18.05 3.03
N GLN A 179 -8.62 -19.05 2.98
CA GLN A 179 -9.01 -19.75 4.19
C GLN A 179 -7.72 -20.37 4.70
N PRO A 180 -7.19 -19.98 5.88
CA PRO A 180 -6.24 -20.84 6.53
C PRO A 180 -6.92 -22.20 6.56
N LYS A 181 -6.26 -23.26 6.09
CA LYS A 181 -6.72 -24.61 6.41
C LYS A 181 -6.83 -24.64 7.93
N ARG A 182 -8.02 -24.37 8.47
CA ARG A 182 -8.43 -24.79 9.80
C ARG A 182 -8.61 -26.30 9.69
N GLN A 183 -7.49 -27.00 9.49
CA GLN A 183 -7.23 -28.15 10.29
C GLN A 183 -6.75 -27.60 11.64
N LEU A 184 -7.74 -27.26 12.47
CA LEU A 184 -7.60 -27.46 13.92
C LEU A 184 -7.42 -28.96 14.13
N SER A 185 -6.21 -29.46 13.88
CA SER A 185 -5.79 -30.78 14.30
C SER A 185 -4.27 -30.75 14.47
N LYS A 186 -3.86 -30.66 15.73
CA LYS A 186 -2.50 -30.74 16.28
C LYS A 186 -1.68 -29.45 16.15
N LEU A 187 -1.68 -28.70 17.26
CA LEU A 187 -0.59 -27.80 17.63
C LEU A 187 0.76 -28.53 17.42
N PRO A 188 1.81 -27.84 16.97
CA PRO A 188 3.14 -28.44 16.88
C PRO A 188 3.59 -28.87 18.27
N ASP A 189 4.18 -30.06 18.33
CA ASP A 189 4.68 -30.72 19.53
C ASP A 189 5.44 -29.76 20.45
N SER A 190 5.23 -29.89 21.76
CA SER A 190 5.84 -29.04 22.79
C SER A 190 7.38 -28.99 22.71
N ASP A 191 7.98 -29.94 21.98
CA ASP A 191 9.41 -30.06 21.76
C ASP A 191 9.97 -29.03 20.76
N VAL A 192 9.18 -28.50 19.83
CA VAL A 192 9.67 -27.46 18.89
C VAL A 192 9.78 -26.11 19.59
N ILE A 193 8.81 -25.77 20.45
CA ILE A 193 8.84 -24.55 21.27
C ILE A 193 9.98 -24.65 22.31
N LYS A 194 10.15 -25.81 22.95
CA LYS A 194 11.27 -26.05 23.88
C LYS A 194 12.63 -26.01 23.18
N ARG A 195 12.76 -26.49 21.94
CA ARG A 195 14.00 -26.38 21.15
C ARG A 195 14.33 -24.95 20.76
N LEU A 196 13.33 -24.15 20.37
CA LEU A 196 13.54 -22.74 20.02
C LEU A 196 13.87 -21.88 21.25
N GLN A 197 13.29 -22.16 22.42
CA GLN A 197 13.66 -21.50 23.67
C GLN A 197 15.10 -21.84 24.10
N ARG A 198 15.52 -23.10 23.93
CA ARG A 198 16.89 -23.54 24.25
C ARG A 198 17.94 -22.91 23.31
N VAL A 199 17.62 -22.75 22.02
CA VAL A 199 18.48 -22.04 21.06
C VAL A 199 18.60 -20.54 21.38
N VAL A 200 17.55 -19.92 21.90
CA VAL A 200 17.57 -18.50 22.31
C VAL A 200 18.32 -18.30 23.63
N GLU A 201 18.31 -19.28 24.52
CA GLU A 201 19.08 -19.26 25.79
C GLU A 201 20.57 -19.61 25.59
N GLU A 202 20.93 -20.30 24.50
CA GLU A 202 22.31 -20.67 24.13
C GLU A 202 23.02 -19.62 23.26
N LEU A 203 22.32 -18.56 22.81
CA LEU A 203 22.92 -17.46 22.05
C LEU A 203 23.57 -16.45 23.00
N ASP A 204 24.91 -16.38 22.98
CA ASP A 204 25.69 -15.39 23.74
C ASP A 204 25.36 -13.97 23.25
N PRO A 205 24.94 -13.04 24.13
CA PRO A 205 24.61 -11.67 23.75
C PRO A 205 25.72 -10.90 23.00
N SER A 206 26.97 -11.37 23.06
CA SER A 206 28.08 -10.81 22.28
C SER A 206 27.97 -11.01 20.77
N ASP A 207 27.25 -12.04 20.30
CA ASP A 207 27.14 -12.37 18.87
C ASP A 207 26.14 -11.48 18.12
N LEU A 208 25.36 -10.67 18.83
CA LEU A 208 24.36 -9.75 18.27
C LEU A 208 24.92 -8.34 18.01
N ARG A 209 26.24 -8.12 18.12
CA ARG A 209 26.87 -6.79 18.01
C ARG A 209 27.94 -6.61 16.93
N ASN A 210 27.97 -7.46 15.90
CA ASN A 210 28.76 -7.20 14.69
C ASN A 210 27.88 -7.02 13.45
#